data_AF-A0A653AD76-F1
#
_entry.id   AF-A0A653AD76-F1
#
_cell.length_a   1.000
_cell.length_b   1.000
_cell.length_c   1.000
_cell.angle_alpha   90.00
_cell.angle_beta   90.00
_cell.angle_gamma   90.00
#
_symmetry.space_group_name_H-M   'P 1'
#
loop_
_entity.id
_entity.type
_entity.pdbx_description
1 polymer ?
#
loop_
_entity_poly.entity_id
_entity_poly.type
_entity_poly.pdbx_seq_one_letter_code
_entity_poly.pdbx_strand_id
1 'polypeptide(L)' 'MKTDIEKSQYFKALSRIEELLPLVSYETSTNDPNSVELCLMSDIVEKYKKFHYPI' A
#
# COMPACT_ATOMS: atom_id res chain seq x y z
N MET A 1 9.30 -12.00 -13.89
CA MET A 1 8.05 -12.67 -13.50
C MET A 1 7.08 -11.57 -13.11
N LYS A 2 6.00 -11.34 -13.87
CA LYS A 2 4.94 -10.40 -13.47
C LYS A 2 4.21 -11.08 -12.31
N THR A 3 4.41 -10.60 -11.09
CA THR A 3 3.58 -11.00 -9.95
C THR A 3 2.28 -10.22 -10.08
N ASP A 4 1.25 -10.87 -10.61
CA ASP A 4 -0.10 -10.32 -10.59
C ASP A 4 -0.55 -10.27 -9.12
N ILE A 5 -0.96 -9.08 -8.66
CA ILE A 5 -1.50 -8.89 -7.32
C ILE A 5 -2.90 -9.51 -7.29
N GLU A 6 -3.13 -10.47 -6.39
CA GLU A 6 -4.47 -11.01 -6.22
C GLU A 6 -5.40 -9.98 -5.58
N LYS A 7 -6.70 -10.06 -5.89
CA LYS A 7 -7.73 -9.20 -5.29
C LYS A 7 -7.74 -9.26 -3.74
N SER A 8 -7.40 -10.43 -3.18
CA SER A 8 -7.28 -10.62 -1.73
C SER A 8 -6.14 -9.79 -1.12
N GLN A 9 -4.99 -9.73 -1.80
CA GLN A 9 -3.82 -8.94 -1.41
C GLN A 9 -4.12 -7.44 -1.52
N TYR A 10 -4.83 -7.04 -2.58
CA TYR A 10 -5.31 -5.66 -2.75
C TYR A 10 -6.16 -5.20 -1.55
N PHE A 11 -7.18 -5.98 -1.15
CA PHE A 11 -8.03 -5.59 -0.02
C PHE A 11 -7.30 -5.60 1.32
N LYS A 12 -6.40 -6.56 1.54
CA LYS A 12 -5.55 -6.57 2.74
C LYS A 12 -4.65 -5.33 2.80
N ALA A 13 -4.05 -4.95 1.67
CA ALA A 13 -3.22 -3.76 1.58
C ALA A 13 -4.04 -2.47 1.84
N LEU A 14 -5.26 -2.37 1.29
CA LEU A 14 -6.16 -1.26 1.59
C LEU A 14 -6.48 -1.15 3.08
N SER A 15 -6.91 -2.25 3.72
CA SER A 15 -7.21 -2.25 5.16
C SER A 15 -5.99 -1.86 5.98
N ARG A 16 -4.80 -2.34 5.61
CA ARG A 16 -3.56 -2.01 6.31
C ARG A 16 -3.15 -0.55 6.15
N ILE A 17 -3.40 0.05 4.98
CA ILE A 17 -3.20 1.49 4.77
C ILE A 17 -4.04 2.29 5.76
N GLU A 18 -5.33 1.98 5.90
CA GLU A 18 -6.23 2.67 6.83
C GLU A 18 -5.74 2.59 8.30
N GLU A 19 -5.14 1.46 8.70
CA GLU A 19 -4.54 1.29 10.02
C GLU A 19 -3.24 2.09 10.21
N LEU A 20 -2.45 2.27 9.14
CA LEU A 20 -1.16 2.96 9.17
C LEU A 20 -1.29 4.48 9.06
N LEU A 21 -2.32 4.99 8.36
CA LEU A 21 -2.57 6.43 8.18
C LEU A 21 -2.56 7.24 9.50
N PRO A 22 -3.16 6.81 10.62
CA PRO A 22 -3.08 7.56 11.89
C PRO A 22 -1.71 7.46 12.58
N LEU A 23 -0.84 6.54 12.18
CA LEU A 23 0.48 6.29 12.81
C LEU A 23 1.61 7.04 12.11
N VAL A 24 1.37 7.55 10.91
CA VAL A 24 2.36 8.26 10.10
C VAL A 24 1.89 9.69 9.82
N SER A 25 2.78 10.65 9.99
CA SER A 25 2.57 12.06 9.68
C SER A 25 3.62 12.55 8.70
N TYR A 26 3.53 13.82 8.30
CA TYR A 26 4.54 14.48 7.46
C TYR A 26 5.89 14.65 8.17
N GLU A 27 5.94 14.48 9.49
CA GLU A 27 7.17 14.55 10.29
C GLU A 27 7.77 13.16 10.54
N THR A 28 7.02 12.08 10.28
CA THR A 28 7.51 10.71 10.46
C THR A 28 8.63 10.44 9.46
N SER A 29 9.77 9.97 9.99
CA SER A 29 10.93 9.60 9.18
C SER A 29 10.57 8.58 8.11
N THR A 30 11.12 8.72 6.91
CA THR A 30 10.92 7.74 5.83
C THR A 30 11.50 6.36 6.14
N ASN A 31 12.42 6.28 7.12
CA ASN A 31 12.96 5.02 7.63
C ASN A 31 12.15 4.46 8.80
N ASP A 32 11.11 5.15 9.26
CA ASP A 32 10.20 4.61 10.28
C ASP A 32 9.51 3.35 9.73
N PRO A 33 9.41 2.27 10.51
CA PRO A 33 8.77 1.03 10.06
C PRO A 33 7.36 1.23 9.52
N ASN A 34 6.56 2.13 10.11
CA ASN A 34 5.19 2.38 9.65
C ASN A 34 5.17 3.12 8.31
N SER A 35 6.11 4.05 8.09
CA SER A 35 6.26 4.75 6.80
C SER A 35 6.72 3.80 5.70
N VAL A 36 7.67 2.91 6.01
CA VAL A 36 8.14 1.86 5.09
C VAL A 36 6.99 0.91 4.73
N GLU A 37 6.26 0.43 5.73
CA GLU A 37 5.13 -0.47 5.51
C GLU A 37 4.01 0.20 4.70
N LEU A 38 3.69 1.46 4.99
CA LEU A 38 2.68 2.23 4.27
C LEU A 38 3.04 2.36 2.78
N CYS A 39 4.32 2.61 2.48
CA CYS A 39 4.83 2.67 1.11
C CYS A 39 4.65 1.32 0.40
N LEU A 40 5.03 0.21 1.05
CA LEU A 40 4.88 -1.13 0.49
C LEU A 40 3.41 -1.51 0.22
N MET A 41 2.48 -1.18 1.13
CA MET A 41 1.06 -1.43 0.92
C MET A 41 0.48 -0.57 -0.21
N SER A 42 0.94 0.69 -0.31
CA SER A 42 0.54 1.60 -1.38
C SER A 42 0.98 1.08 -2.76
N ASP A 43 2.19 0.53 -2.87
CA ASP A 43 2.69 -0.11 -4.10
C ASP A 43 1.81 -1.29 -4.55
N ILE A 44 1.31 -2.10 -3.61
CA ILE A 44 0.41 -3.22 -3.90
C ILE A 44 -0.91 -2.70 -4.49
N VAL A 45 -1.48 -1.66 -3.86
CA VAL A 45 -2.72 -1.03 -4.29
C VAL A 45 -2.57 -0.39 -5.67
N GLU A 46 -1.48 0.34 -5.90
CA GLU A 46 -1.19 0.98 -7.18
C GLU A 46 -1.05 -0.05 -8.31
N LYS A 47 -0.25 -1.11 -8.08
CA LYS A 47 -0.05 -2.18 -9.06
C LYS A 47 -1.36 -2.84 -9.44
N TYR A 48 -2.22 -3.17 -8.47
CA TYR A 48 -3.53 -3.76 -8.76
C TYR A 48 -4.41 -2.78 -9.57
N LYS A 49 -4.51 -1.51 -9.14
CA LYS A 49 -5.32 -0.51 -9.83
C LYS A 49 -4.89 -0.28 -11.27
N LYS A 50 -3.58 -0.24 -11.55
CA LYS A 50 -3.05 -0.07 -12.90
C LYS A 50 -3.57 -1.10 -13.91
N PHE A 51 -3.78 -2.34 -13.49
CA PHE A 51 -4.26 -3.41 -14.36
C PHE A 51 -5.79 -3.57 -14.35
N HIS A 52 -6.45 -3.28 -13.22
CA HIS A 52 -7.88 -3.57 -13.04
C HIS A 52 -8.80 -2.34 -13.15
N TYR A 53 -8.25 -1.13 -12.97
CA TYR A 53 -8.96 0.15 -13.02
C TYR A 53 -8.12 1.21 -13.79
N PRO A 54 -7.78 0.97 -15.06
CA PRO A 54 -7.07 1.96 -15.87
C PRO A 54 -7.96 3.20 -16.06
N ILE A 55 -7.42 4.37 -15.71
CA ILE A 55 -8.00 5.71 -15.93
C ILE A 55 -7.34 6.32 -17.16
#